data_AF-A0A964VAX6-F1
#
_entry.id   AF-A0A964VAX6-F1
#
_cell.length_a   1.000
_cell.length_b   1.000
_cell.length_c   1.000
_cell.angle_alpha   90.00
_cell.angle_beta   90.00
_cell.angle_gamma   90.00
#
_symmetry.space_group_name_H-M   'P 1'
#
loop_
_entity.id
_entity.type
_entity.pdbx_description
1 polymer ?
#
loop_
_entity_poly.entity_id
_entity_poly.type
_entity_poly.pdbx_seq_one_letter_code
_entity_poly.pdbx_strand_id
1 'polypeptide(L)'
;MQSKVQAQAVAPRPVIRAQAPEEKPASAAIAMPLPEQFGIQKHAAVAKVEAREIDWALVHRKLQGAGSVCFQTEKVAQGYRIVCMVPGKTSGPLQRFEATAADQGQAVDIIMAHLDQLQQTR
;
A
#
# COMPACT_ATOMS: atom_id res chain seq x y z
N MET A 1 -76.68 38.89 -11.79
CA MET A 1 -76.05 40.22 -11.90
C MET A 1 -75.02 40.32 -10.79
N GLN A 2 -73.74 40.54 -11.15
CA GLN A 2 -72.67 41.26 -10.41
C GLN A 2 -72.44 40.88 -8.92
N SER A 3 -71.26 40.54 -8.40
CA SER A 3 -69.96 41.19 -8.60
C SER A 3 -68.82 40.29 -8.10
N LYS A 4 -67.74 40.26 -8.88
CA LYS A 4 -66.40 39.84 -8.47
C LYS A 4 -65.90 40.75 -7.35
N VAL A 5 -65.36 40.17 -6.28
CA VAL A 5 -64.33 40.84 -5.48
C VAL A 5 -63.12 39.91 -5.47
N GLN A 6 -62.18 40.18 -6.38
CA GLN A 6 -60.85 39.58 -6.34
C GLN A 6 -60.05 40.29 -5.25
N ALA A 7 -59.76 39.59 -4.15
CA ALA A 7 -58.73 40.03 -3.23
C ALA A 7 -57.37 39.74 -3.88
N GLN A 8 -56.72 40.78 -4.41
CA GLN A 8 -55.35 40.72 -4.89
C GLN A 8 -54.43 40.46 -3.70
N ALA A 9 -53.78 39.30 -3.67
CA ALA A 9 -52.68 39.04 -2.76
C ALA A 9 -51.49 39.94 -3.14
N VAL A 10 -51.20 40.94 -2.32
CA VAL A 10 -49.98 41.75 -2.46
C VAL A 10 -48.80 40.86 -2.12
N ALA A 11 -47.99 40.51 -3.12
CA ALA A 11 -46.78 39.74 -2.90
C ALA A 11 -45.80 40.56 -2.02
N PRO A 12 -45.22 39.98 -0.95
CA PRO A 12 -44.28 40.71 -0.10
C PRO A 12 -43.01 41.03 -0.90
N ARG A 13 -42.59 42.30 -0.86
CA ARG A 13 -41.34 42.75 -1.50
C ARG A 13 -40.15 42.15 -0.73
N PRO A 14 -39.19 41.49 -1.40
CA PRO A 14 -38.03 40.93 -0.73
C PRO A 14 -37.11 42.06 -0.24
N VAL A 15 -36.84 42.10 1.07
CA VAL A 15 -35.81 42.96 1.65
C VAL A 15 -34.48 42.24 1.50
N ILE A 16 -33.70 42.63 0.48
CA ILE A 16 -32.37 42.08 0.23
C ILE A 16 -31.38 42.82 1.12
N ARG A 17 -30.87 42.15 2.16
CA ARG A 17 -29.73 42.64 2.94
C ARG A 17 -28.45 42.15 2.28
N ALA A 18 -27.80 43.02 1.51
CA ALA A 18 -26.48 42.71 0.96
C ALA A 18 -25.45 42.65 2.09
N GLN A 19 -24.70 41.55 2.19
CA GLN A 19 -23.51 41.47 3.03
C GLN A 19 -22.34 42.17 2.31
N ALA A 20 -21.51 42.88 3.08
CA ALA A 20 -20.26 43.44 2.59
C ALA A 20 -19.31 42.30 2.16
N PRO A 21 -18.39 42.54 1.20
CA PRO A 21 -17.42 41.53 0.80
C PRO A 21 -16.54 41.18 2.00
N GLU A 22 -16.52 39.92 2.41
CA GLU A 22 -15.48 39.42 3.31
C GLU A 22 -14.14 39.45 2.56
N GLU A 23 -13.24 40.34 2.97
CA GLU A 23 -11.83 40.24 2.61
C GLU A 23 -11.29 38.94 3.23
N LYS A 24 -11.15 37.89 2.41
CA LYS A 24 -10.46 36.67 2.82
C LYS A 24 -8.98 37.00 3.05
N PRO A 25 -8.43 36.84 4.26
CA PRO A 25 -6.98 36.89 4.43
C PRO A 25 -6.37 35.78 3.57
N ALA A 26 -5.31 36.11 2.83
CA ALA A 26 -4.56 35.12 2.06
C ALA A 26 -4.10 34.01 3.01
N SER A 27 -4.46 32.76 2.70
CA SER A 27 -3.98 31.59 3.42
C SER A 27 -2.45 31.60 3.37
N ALA A 28 -1.80 31.78 4.52
CA ALA A 28 -0.36 31.63 4.62
C ALA A 28 -0.01 30.19 4.21
N ALA A 29 0.86 30.06 3.21
CA ALA A 29 1.32 28.75 2.75
C ALA A 29 2.11 28.09 3.87
N ILE A 30 1.57 26.99 4.42
CA ILE A 30 2.30 26.15 5.36
C ILE A 30 3.32 25.35 4.54
N ALA A 31 4.60 25.69 4.68
CA ALA A 31 5.68 24.94 4.05
C ALA A 31 6.00 23.70 4.90
N MET A 32 6.05 22.54 4.26
CA MET A 32 6.55 21.34 4.93
C MET A 32 8.07 21.46 5.13
N PRO A 33 8.59 21.14 6.34
CA PRO A 33 10.01 21.12 6.59
C PRO A 33 10.73 20.12 5.69
N LEU A 34 11.94 20.46 5.30
CA LEU A 34 12.80 19.63 4.47
C LEU A 34 13.16 18.34 5.24
N PRO A 35 13.21 17.15 4.59
CA PRO A 35 13.58 15.89 5.23
C PRO A 35 14.90 15.95 6.02
N GLU A 36 15.84 16.76 5.56
CA GLU A 36 17.12 17.02 6.20
C GLU A 36 16.96 17.62 7.61
N GLN A 37 15.88 18.38 7.87
CA GLN A 37 15.57 18.94 9.20
C GLN A 37 15.10 17.88 10.20
N PHE A 38 14.72 16.69 9.73
CA PHE A 38 14.44 15.52 10.55
C PHE A 38 15.66 14.59 10.69
N GLY A 39 16.84 15.02 10.21
CA GLY A 39 18.06 14.22 10.25
C GLY A 39 18.12 13.13 9.17
N ILE A 40 17.20 13.13 8.20
CA ILE A 40 17.23 12.19 7.07
C ILE A 40 18.29 12.66 6.08
N GLN A 41 19.50 12.12 6.19
CA GLN A 41 20.56 12.41 5.23
C GLN A 41 20.26 11.71 3.90
N LYS A 42 20.32 12.45 2.79
CA LYS A 42 20.34 11.89 1.44
C LYS A 42 21.62 11.08 1.29
N HIS A 43 21.58 9.80 1.64
CA HIS A 43 22.67 8.90 1.34
C HIS A 43 22.93 8.94 -0.16
N ALA A 44 24.13 9.35 -0.56
CA ALA A 44 24.62 9.19 -1.93
C ALA A 44 24.28 7.77 -2.36
N ALA A 45 23.54 7.63 -3.46
CA ALA A 45 22.98 6.38 -3.92
C ALA A 45 24.07 5.30 -3.87
N VAL A 46 24.01 4.44 -2.84
CA VAL A 46 24.88 3.28 -2.73
C VAL A 46 24.64 2.52 -4.02
N ALA A 47 25.70 2.35 -4.83
CA ALA A 47 25.64 1.69 -6.12
C ALA A 47 24.69 0.51 -6.00
N LYS A 48 23.51 0.67 -6.62
CA LYS A 48 22.43 -0.29 -6.54
C LYS A 48 22.98 -1.49 -7.29
N VAL A 49 23.58 -2.45 -6.57
CA VAL A 49 23.81 -3.80 -7.08
C VAL A 49 22.51 -4.14 -7.78
N GLU A 50 22.56 -4.33 -9.09
CA GLU A 50 21.37 -4.41 -9.94
C GLU A 50 20.46 -5.49 -9.39
N ALA A 51 19.52 -5.06 -8.56
CA ALA A 51 18.63 -5.94 -7.84
C ALA A 51 17.76 -6.53 -8.93
N ARG A 52 17.93 -7.83 -9.19
CA ARG A 52 17.11 -8.57 -10.13
C ARG A 52 15.66 -8.25 -9.85
N GLU A 53 14.92 -7.88 -10.87
CA GLU A 53 13.51 -7.56 -10.73
C GLU A 53 12.75 -8.85 -10.34
N ILE A 54 12.06 -8.80 -9.20
CA ILE A 54 11.27 -9.92 -8.68
C ILE A 54 9.81 -9.63 -9.00
N ASP A 55 9.16 -10.54 -9.73
CA ASP A 55 7.71 -10.48 -9.93
C ASP A 55 6.99 -10.91 -8.63
N TRP A 56 6.71 -9.94 -7.79
CA TRP A 56 6.01 -10.16 -6.53
C TRP A 56 4.58 -10.66 -6.72
N ALA A 57 3.91 -10.32 -7.82
CA ALA A 57 2.56 -10.78 -8.09
C ALA A 57 2.55 -12.31 -8.31
N LEU A 58 3.52 -12.82 -9.08
CA LEU A 58 3.72 -14.26 -9.25
C LEU A 58 4.06 -14.95 -7.92
N VAL A 59 4.99 -14.39 -7.14
CA VAL A 59 5.39 -14.94 -5.83
C VAL A 59 4.18 -15.03 -4.88
N HIS A 60 3.39 -13.95 -4.78
CA HIS A 60 2.19 -13.94 -3.94
C HIS A 60 1.16 -14.97 -4.40
N ARG A 61 0.92 -15.10 -5.70
CA ARG A 61 0.01 -16.11 -6.25
C ARG A 61 0.46 -17.53 -5.91
N LYS A 62 1.76 -17.83 -6.03
CA LYS A 62 2.32 -19.14 -5.65
C LYS A 62 2.19 -19.42 -4.16
N LEU A 63 2.54 -18.44 -3.32
CA LEU A 63 2.41 -18.56 -1.85
C LEU A 63 0.96 -18.82 -1.43
N GLN A 64 0.00 -18.11 -2.03
CA GLN A 64 -1.43 -18.32 -1.79
C GLN A 64 -1.86 -19.72 -2.24
N GLY A 65 -1.46 -20.15 -3.44
CA GLY A 65 -1.75 -21.50 -3.93
C GLY A 65 -1.16 -22.62 -3.07
N ALA A 66 -0.03 -22.37 -2.39
CA ALA A 66 0.56 -23.30 -1.44
C ALA A 66 -0.08 -23.25 -0.03
N GLY A 67 -0.91 -22.25 0.24
CA GLY A 67 -1.50 -22.00 1.56
C GLY A 67 -0.48 -21.51 2.59
N SER A 68 0.53 -20.74 2.16
CA SER A 68 1.56 -20.21 3.05
C SER A 68 0.96 -19.37 4.19
N VAL A 69 1.41 -19.64 5.41
CA VAL A 69 0.98 -18.93 6.63
C VAL A 69 1.96 -17.84 7.03
N CYS A 70 3.20 -17.92 6.55
CA CYS A 70 4.26 -16.96 6.84
C CYS A 70 5.25 -16.91 5.69
N PHE A 71 5.59 -15.70 5.25
CA PHE A 71 6.66 -15.42 4.31
C PHE A 71 7.42 -14.19 4.80
N GLN A 72 8.71 -14.35 5.08
CA GLN A 72 9.58 -13.29 5.60
C GLN A 72 10.82 -13.18 4.75
N THR A 73 11.25 -11.95 4.47
CA THR A 73 12.52 -11.67 3.81
C THR A 73 13.35 -10.77 4.71
N GLU A 74 14.55 -11.20 5.03
CA GLU A 74 15.49 -10.52 5.90
C GLU A 74 16.80 -10.28 5.14
N LYS A 75 17.33 -9.05 5.21
CA LYS A 75 18.68 -8.75 4.73
C LYS A 75 19.68 -9.06 5.83
N VAL A 76 20.57 -10.00 5.57
CA VAL A 76 21.62 -10.45 6.51
C VAL A 76 22.99 -9.96 6.02
N ALA A 77 24.02 -10.05 6.88
CA ALA A 77 25.36 -9.52 6.56
C ALA A 77 25.96 -10.09 5.25
N GLN A 78 25.61 -11.32 4.88
CA GLN A 78 26.13 -12.01 3.69
C GLN A 78 25.10 -12.15 2.55
N GLY A 79 23.98 -11.43 2.59
CA GLY A 79 22.96 -11.48 1.53
C GLY A 79 21.54 -11.38 2.07
N TYR A 80 20.68 -12.28 1.60
CA TYR A 80 19.27 -12.33 1.97
C TYR A 80 18.90 -13.71 2.48
N ARG A 81 18.10 -13.73 3.54
CA ARG A 81 17.48 -14.91 4.12
C ARG A 81 15.97 -14.82 3.93
N ILE A 82 15.37 -15.87 3.40
CA ILE A 82 13.92 -15.97 3.22
C ILE A 82 13.43 -17.18 3.97
N VAL A 83 12.32 -16.99 4.68
CA VAL A 83 11.64 -18.01 5.46
C VAL A 83 10.21 -18.11 4.97
N CYS A 84 9.76 -19.32 4.68
CA CYS A 84 8.38 -19.62 4.31
C CYS A 84 7.84 -20.75 5.18
N MET A 85 6.60 -20.63 5.65
CA MET A 85 5.90 -21.71 6.34
C MET A 85 4.62 -22.07 5.59
N VAL A 86 4.40 -23.36 5.38
CA VAL A 86 3.20 -23.91 4.75
C VAL A 86 2.64 -25.06 5.59
N PRO A 87 1.33 -25.35 5.52
CA PRO A 87 0.75 -26.53 6.14
C PRO A 87 1.42 -27.82 5.67
N GLY A 88 1.59 -28.81 6.55
CA GLY A 88 1.95 -30.17 6.14
C GLY A 88 0.82 -30.87 5.40
N LYS A 89 1.08 -32.03 4.80
CA LYS A 89 0.01 -32.88 4.23
C LYS A 89 -0.91 -33.39 5.35
N THR A 90 -2.21 -33.46 5.07
CA THR A 90 -3.23 -34.17 5.87
C THR A 90 -3.09 -33.93 7.39
N SER A 91 -3.39 -32.70 7.82
CA SER A 91 -3.35 -32.27 9.24
C SER A 91 -1.98 -32.42 9.93
N GLY A 92 -0.89 -32.48 9.17
CA GLY A 92 0.47 -32.49 9.69
C GLY A 92 0.96 -31.12 10.18
N PRO A 93 2.11 -31.08 10.91
CA PRO A 93 2.71 -29.85 11.38
C PRO A 93 3.10 -28.91 10.23
N LEU A 94 3.23 -27.60 10.53
CA LEU A 94 3.72 -26.62 9.57
C LEU A 94 5.12 -27.02 9.10
N GLN A 95 5.33 -27.04 7.79
CA GLN A 95 6.63 -27.21 7.18
C GLN A 95 7.28 -25.84 6.99
N ARG A 96 8.51 -25.70 7.49
CA ARG A 96 9.33 -24.49 7.36
C ARG A 96 10.37 -24.70 6.28
N PHE A 97 10.41 -23.78 5.32
CA PHE A 97 11.44 -23.67 4.31
C PHE A 97 12.28 -22.43 4.56
N GLU A 98 13.58 -22.56 4.37
CA GLU A 98 14.53 -21.48 4.56
C GLU A 98 15.54 -21.48 3.42
N ALA A 99 15.82 -20.31 2.87
CA ALA A 99 16.81 -20.12 1.83
C ALA A 99 17.67 -18.91 2.15
N THR A 100 18.98 -19.05 1.96
CA THR A 100 19.92 -17.94 2.06
C THR A 100 20.68 -17.83 0.75
N ALA A 101 20.79 -16.63 0.20
CA ALA A 101 21.56 -16.37 -1.01
C ALA A 101 22.17 -14.97 -0.98
N ALA A 102 23.18 -14.74 -1.82
CA ALA A 102 23.82 -13.42 -1.95
C ALA A 102 22.86 -12.37 -2.55
N ASP A 103 21.92 -12.81 -3.37
CA ASP A 103 20.89 -11.99 -4.02
C ASP A 103 19.47 -12.37 -3.55
N GLN A 104 18.59 -11.36 -3.42
CA GLN A 104 17.22 -11.57 -2.96
C GLN A 104 16.42 -12.43 -3.93
N GLY A 105 16.56 -12.20 -5.23
CA GLY A 105 15.87 -12.96 -6.27
C GLY A 105 16.27 -14.43 -6.25
N GLN A 106 17.56 -14.72 -6.05
CA GLN A 106 18.03 -16.11 -5.88
C GLN A 106 17.41 -16.80 -4.65
N ALA A 107 17.34 -16.12 -3.51
CA ALA A 107 16.71 -16.69 -2.32
C ALA A 107 15.21 -16.95 -2.55
N VAL A 108 14.52 -16.07 -3.28
CA VAL A 108 13.11 -16.27 -3.68
C VAL A 108 12.95 -17.48 -4.58
N ASP A 109 13.79 -17.61 -5.62
CA ASP A 109 13.73 -18.72 -6.57
C ASP A 109 13.88 -20.08 -5.86
N ILE A 110 14.79 -20.18 -4.89
CA ILE A 110 14.98 -21.40 -4.08
C ILE A 110 13.70 -21.74 -3.31
N ILE A 111 13.07 -20.77 -2.66
CA ILE A 111 11.80 -20.99 -1.95
C ILE A 111 10.68 -21.38 -2.92
N MET A 112 10.58 -20.74 -4.08
CA MET A 112 9.58 -21.09 -5.08
C MET A 112 9.76 -22.52 -5.60
N ALA A 113 11.00 -22.97 -5.81
CA ALA A 113 11.30 -24.35 -6.20
C ALA A 113 10.85 -25.36 -5.12
N HIS A 114 11.08 -25.07 -3.84
CA HIS A 114 10.59 -25.91 -2.74
C HIS A 114 9.05 -25.98 -2.70
N LEU A 115 8.37 -24.87 -2.96
CA LEU A 115 6.90 -24.84 -3.00
C LEU A 115 6.35 -25.64 -4.19
N ASP A 116 6.96 -25.51 -5.36
CA ASP A 116 6.57 -26.26 -6.55
C ASP A 116 6.74 -27.78 -6.31
N GLN A 117 7.86 -28.21 -5.72
CA GLN A 117 8.08 -29.61 -5.32
C GLN A 117 7.02 -30.09 -4.31
N LEU A 118 6.70 -29.27 -3.32
CA LEU A 118 5.68 -29.61 -2.33
C LEU A 118 4.30 -29.79 -2.99
N GLN A 119 3.93 -28.92 -3.93
CA GLN A 119 2.68 -29.02 -4.67
C GLN A 119 2.61 -30.24 -5.58
N GLN A 120 3.71 -30.65 -6.20
CA GLN A 120 3.75 -31.86 -7.04
C GLN A 120 3.54 -33.16 -6.25
N THR A 121 3.86 -33.16 -4.96
CA THR A 121 3.70 -34.36 -4.13
C THR A 121 2.33 -34.47 -3.46
N ARG A 122 1.47 -33.45 -3.55
CA ARG A 122 0.13 -33.43 -2.95
C ARG A 122 -0.92 -33.98 -3.91
#